data_AF-K6VAC4-F1
#
_entry.id   AF-K6VAC4-F1
#
_cell.length_a   1.000
_cell.length_b   1.000
_cell.length_c   1.000
_cell.angle_alpha   90.00
_cell.angle_beta   90.00
_cell.angle_gamma   90.00
#
_symmetry.space_group_name_H-M   'P 1'
#
loop_
_entity.id
_entity.type
_entity.pdbx_description
1 polymer ?
#
loop_
_entity_poly.entity_id
_entity_poly.type
_entity_poly.pdbx_seq_one_letter_code
_entity_poly.pdbx_strand_id
1 'polypeptide(L)'
;MANDAGTEQDTGTDESAVVEQQDSASDADGQQQDDKGKLSRESAKYRSERNAAREERDALKARVEAMQKAMVAKAVEAQGYKSAAFFAGNAGSVAELIAEDGSVDTEKLTAAIEVVRQDFNLAPVSRAPQVDPSLGQSNAGTADDSWVNAFKAEQ
;
A
#
# COMPACT_ATOMS: atom_id res chain seq x y z
N MET A 1 4.58 -12.53 -62.23
CA MET A 1 5.81 -13.32 -62.13
C MET A 1 5.46 -14.64 -61.46
N ALA A 2 5.35 -15.69 -62.27
CA ALA A 2 5.39 -17.07 -61.79
C ALA A 2 6.85 -17.48 -61.67
N ASN A 3 7.23 -18.12 -60.56
CA ASN A 3 7.97 -19.39 -60.57
C ASN A 3 8.10 -19.94 -59.14
N ASP A 4 7.36 -21.02 -58.96
CA ASP A 4 7.74 -22.25 -58.29
C ASP A 4 9.26 -22.54 -58.26
N ALA A 5 9.74 -22.96 -57.10
CA ALA A 5 10.95 -23.76 -56.95
C ALA A 5 10.87 -24.49 -55.60
N GLY A 6 10.16 -25.61 -55.59
CA GLY A 6 10.46 -26.70 -54.68
C GLY A 6 11.79 -27.35 -55.07
N THR A 7 12.58 -27.76 -54.07
CA THR A 7 13.54 -28.85 -54.25
C THR A 7 13.67 -29.59 -52.91
N GLU A 8 13.03 -30.76 -52.87
CA GLU A 8 13.36 -31.86 -51.97
C GLU A 8 14.61 -32.61 -52.50
N GLN A 9 15.08 -33.59 -51.72
CA GLN A 9 16.23 -34.47 -51.89
C GLN A 9 17.52 -33.90 -51.27
N ASP A 10 18.33 -34.67 -50.55
CA ASP A 10 18.64 -36.07 -50.76
C ASP A 10 19.17 -36.75 -49.49
N THR A 11 18.96 -38.06 -49.52
CA THR A 11 19.33 -39.14 -48.62
C THR A 11 20.83 -39.23 -48.30
N GLY A 12 21.13 -39.73 -47.11
CA GLY A 12 22.49 -40.03 -46.67
C GLY A 12 22.48 -40.90 -45.42
N THR A 13 22.08 -42.15 -45.59
CA THR A 13 22.36 -43.25 -44.67
C THR A 13 23.88 -43.37 -44.52
N ASP A 14 24.41 -43.20 -43.31
CA ASP A 14 25.72 -43.74 -42.94
C ASP A 14 25.56 -44.59 -41.67
N GLU A 15 25.71 -45.87 -41.90
CA GLU A 15 25.72 -46.95 -40.93
C GLU A 15 27.19 -47.24 -40.59
N SER A 16 27.64 -46.88 -39.39
CA SER A 16 28.77 -47.54 -38.72
C SER A 16 29.03 -46.94 -37.34
N ALA A 17 28.73 -47.71 -36.29
CA ALA A 17 29.71 -48.12 -35.28
C ALA A 17 28.96 -48.65 -34.05
N VAL A 18 28.87 -49.98 -33.98
CA VAL A 18 28.65 -50.70 -32.72
C VAL A 18 29.80 -50.32 -31.78
N VAL A 19 29.48 -49.63 -30.69
CA VAL A 19 30.36 -49.52 -29.53
C VAL A 19 29.68 -50.27 -28.40
N GLU A 20 30.07 -51.53 -28.22
CA GLU A 20 29.94 -52.24 -26.96
C GLU A 20 30.64 -51.41 -25.88
N GLN A 21 29.87 -50.69 -25.07
CA GLN A 21 30.38 -50.09 -23.86
C GLN A 21 29.84 -50.86 -22.65
N GLN A 22 30.67 -51.83 -22.29
CA GLN A 22 30.82 -52.49 -21.00
C GLN A 22 29.92 -51.98 -19.86
N ASP A 23 29.07 -52.91 -19.43
CA ASP A 23 28.45 -52.96 -18.13
C ASP A 23 29.53 -53.11 -17.04
N SER A 24 30.02 -51.99 -16.49
CA SER A 24 30.84 -51.94 -15.27
C SER A 24 31.01 -50.50 -14.77
N ALA A 25 30.05 -50.03 -13.97
CA ALA A 25 30.27 -49.15 -12.82
C ALA A 25 28.92 -48.71 -12.20
N SER A 26 28.13 -49.67 -11.72
CA SER A 26 27.10 -49.39 -10.72
C SER A 26 27.81 -49.14 -9.39
N ASP A 27 28.27 -47.90 -9.14
CA ASP A 27 28.38 -47.30 -7.78
C ASP A 27 28.88 -45.83 -7.71
N ALA A 28 28.80 -45.05 -8.81
CA ALA A 28 29.20 -43.63 -8.79
C ALA A 28 28.06 -42.63 -9.11
N ASP A 29 26.88 -43.13 -9.51
CA ASP A 29 25.75 -42.29 -9.97
C ASP A 29 24.84 -41.81 -8.82
N GLY A 30 24.96 -42.40 -7.63
CA GLY A 30 24.15 -42.04 -6.46
C GLY A 30 24.50 -40.68 -5.83
N GLN A 31 25.77 -40.27 -5.86
CA GLN A 31 26.19 -39.02 -5.19
C GLN A 31 25.98 -37.76 -6.03
N GLN A 32 26.13 -37.83 -7.36
CA GLN A 32 25.95 -36.65 -8.22
C GLN A 32 24.48 -36.29 -8.48
N GLN A 33 23.57 -37.27 -8.47
CA GLN A 33 22.13 -37.00 -8.57
C GLN A 33 21.56 -36.38 -7.29
N ASP A 34 22.02 -36.83 -6.11
CA ASP A 34 21.58 -36.29 -4.83
C ASP A 34 22.00 -34.82 -4.63
N ASP A 35 23.23 -34.45 -5.02
CA ASP A 35 23.69 -33.06 -4.92
C ASP A 35 22.97 -32.14 -5.92
N LYS A 36 22.74 -32.58 -7.16
CA LYS A 36 21.92 -31.82 -8.13
C LYS A 36 20.47 -31.65 -7.66
N GLY A 37 19.89 -32.68 -7.06
CA GLY A 37 18.56 -32.63 -6.48
C GLY A 37 18.46 -31.65 -5.31
N LYS A 38 19.48 -31.60 -4.45
CA LYS A 38 19.58 -30.64 -3.34
C LYS A 38 19.74 -29.20 -3.84
N LEU A 39 20.67 -28.94 -4.75
CA LEU A 39 20.86 -27.62 -5.38
C LEU A 39 19.59 -27.12 -6.08
N SER A 40 18.87 -28.00 -6.78
CA SER A 40 17.60 -27.64 -7.43
C SER A 40 16.53 -27.24 -6.40
N ARG A 41 16.37 -28.02 -5.33
CA ARG A 41 15.42 -27.71 -4.23
C ARG A 41 15.77 -26.41 -3.51
N GLU A 42 17.05 -26.19 -3.21
CA GLU A 42 17.52 -24.95 -2.60
C GLU A 42 17.25 -23.74 -3.51
N SER A 43 17.53 -23.87 -4.82
CA SER A 43 17.24 -22.80 -5.78
C SER A 43 15.75 -22.50 -5.89
N ALA A 44 14.88 -23.52 -5.82
CA ALA A 44 13.43 -23.34 -5.82
C ALA A 44 12.96 -22.64 -4.55
N LYS A 45 13.51 -23.01 -3.39
CA LYS A 45 13.25 -22.37 -2.11
C LYS A 45 13.64 -20.88 -2.14
N TYR A 46 14.84 -20.52 -2.59
CA TYR A 46 15.24 -19.11 -2.68
C TYR A 46 14.39 -18.28 -3.64
N ARG A 47 13.93 -18.87 -4.76
CA ARG A 47 12.98 -18.17 -5.66
C ARG A 47 11.66 -17.93 -4.97
N SER A 48 11.15 -18.90 -4.22
CA SER A 48 9.91 -18.77 -3.45
C SER A 48 10.04 -17.71 -2.36
N GLU A 49 11.11 -17.75 -1.56
CA GLU A 49 11.37 -16.77 -0.50
C GLU A 49 11.51 -15.36 -1.06
N ARG A 50 12.23 -15.19 -2.17
CA ARG A 50 12.39 -13.89 -2.83
C ARG A 50 11.05 -13.35 -3.35
N ASN A 51 10.20 -14.20 -3.90
CA ASN A 51 8.89 -13.78 -4.38
C ASN A 51 7.98 -13.40 -3.21
N ALA A 52 7.94 -14.21 -2.16
CA ALA A 52 7.21 -13.90 -0.93
C ALA A 52 7.67 -12.56 -0.32
N ALA A 53 8.98 -12.31 -0.23
CA ALA A 53 9.52 -11.05 0.26
C ALA A 53 9.12 -9.83 -0.62
N ARG A 54 9.03 -10.02 -1.94
CA ARG A 54 8.55 -8.96 -2.85
C ARG A 54 7.07 -8.67 -2.63
N GLU A 55 6.26 -9.71 -2.49
CA GLU A 55 4.83 -9.58 -2.19
C GLU A 55 4.60 -8.87 -0.85
N GLU A 56 5.34 -9.25 0.19
CA GLU A 56 5.29 -8.60 1.51
C GLU A 56 5.67 -7.12 1.43
N ARG A 57 6.75 -6.79 0.71
CA ARG A 57 7.18 -5.42 0.51
C ARG A 57 6.11 -4.59 -0.21
N ASP A 58 5.52 -5.14 -1.27
CA ASP A 58 4.51 -4.44 -2.05
C ASP A 58 3.22 -4.24 -1.23
N ALA A 59 2.85 -5.23 -0.40
CA ALA A 59 1.74 -5.11 0.55
C ALA A 59 2.01 -4.05 1.62
N LEU A 60 3.23 -3.98 2.18
CA LEU A 60 3.63 -2.95 3.13
C LEU A 60 3.62 -1.56 2.49
N LYS A 61 4.13 -1.44 1.26
CA LYS A 61 4.11 -0.18 0.50
C LYS A 61 2.68 0.32 0.32
N ALA A 62 1.76 -0.54 -0.10
CA ALA A 62 0.35 -0.19 -0.24
C ALA A 62 -0.29 0.28 1.08
N ARG A 63 0.06 -0.37 2.20
CA ARG A 63 -0.43 0.04 3.54
C ARG A 63 0.11 1.41 3.95
N VAL A 64 1.40 1.67 3.71
CA VAL A 64 2.03 2.95 4.02
C VAL A 64 1.40 4.06 3.17
N GLU A 65 1.22 3.84 1.87
CA GLU A 65 0.57 4.80 0.97
C GLU A 65 -0.87 5.12 1.42
N ALA A 66 -1.64 4.10 1.84
CA ALA A 66 -2.99 4.29 2.37
C ALA A 66 -2.99 5.12 3.67
N MET A 67 -2.04 4.85 4.57
CA MET A 67 -1.89 5.59 5.83
C MET A 67 -1.48 7.05 5.59
N GLN A 68 -0.51 7.30 4.71
CA GLN A 68 -0.07 8.64 4.33
C GLN A 68 -1.22 9.42 3.67
N LYS A 69 -1.98 8.78 2.78
CA LYS A 69 -3.16 9.40 2.16
C LYS A 69 -4.21 9.79 3.21
N ALA A 70 -4.44 8.94 4.21
CA ALA A 70 -5.35 9.25 5.32
C ALA A 70 -4.84 10.42 6.19
N MET A 71 -3.54 10.49 6.46
CA MET A 71 -2.92 11.60 7.19
C MET A 71 -3.09 12.93 6.45
N VAL A 72 -2.79 12.94 5.15
CA VAL A 72 -2.97 14.13 4.30
C VAL A 72 -4.44 14.51 4.24
N ALA A 73 -5.36 13.56 4.07
CA ALA A 73 -6.81 13.82 4.08
C ALA A 73 -7.23 14.56 5.35
N LYS A 74 -6.79 14.10 6.52
CA LYS A 74 -7.07 14.73 7.82
C LYS A 74 -6.46 16.12 7.92
N ALA A 75 -5.24 16.32 7.42
CA ALA A 75 -4.57 17.62 7.42
C ALA A 75 -5.30 18.65 6.54
N VAL A 76 -5.75 18.23 5.35
CA VAL A 76 -6.57 19.06 4.44
C VAL A 76 -7.89 19.45 5.10
N GLU A 77 -8.56 18.49 5.75
CA GLU A 77 -9.82 18.76 6.46
C GLU A 77 -9.66 19.67 7.66
N ALA A 78 -8.52 19.61 8.34
CA ALA A 78 -8.17 20.54 9.43
C ALA A 78 -8.00 21.99 8.92
N GLN A 79 -7.58 22.17 7.67
CA GLN A 79 -7.56 23.49 7.01
C GLN A 79 -8.93 23.92 6.46
N GLY A 80 -9.98 23.12 6.66
CA GLY A 80 -11.34 23.45 6.25
C GLY A 80 -11.66 23.08 4.80
N TYR A 81 -10.84 22.31 4.12
CA TYR A 81 -11.14 21.87 2.74
C TYR A 81 -11.65 20.43 2.70
N LYS A 82 -12.42 20.09 1.67
CA LYS A 82 -12.85 18.69 1.46
C LYS A 82 -11.70 17.88 0.89
N SER A 83 -11.27 16.85 1.63
CA SER A 83 -10.20 15.93 1.20
C SER A 83 -10.44 15.31 -0.17
N ALA A 84 -11.67 14.89 -0.48
CA ALA A 84 -12.04 14.34 -1.78
C ALA A 84 -11.86 15.34 -2.94
N ALA A 85 -12.19 16.62 -2.73
CA ALA A 85 -12.01 17.67 -3.74
C ALA A 85 -10.52 17.98 -3.93
N PHE A 86 -9.76 18.00 -2.83
CA PHE A 86 -8.31 18.16 -2.89
C PHE A 86 -7.65 17.04 -3.69
N PHE A 87 -7.95 15.77 -3.43
CA PHE A 87 -7.36 14.66 -4.19
C PHE A 87 -7.83 14.59 -5.66
N ALA A 88 -9.01 15.12 -5.98
CA ALA A 88 -9.47 15.19 -7.37
C ALA A 88 -8.76 16.29 -8.16
N GLY A 89 -8.42 17.41 -7.52
CA GLY A 89 -7.73 18.54 -8.15
C GLY A 89 -6.21 18.50 -8.04
N ASN A 90 -5.66 17.82 -7.04
CA ASN A 90 -4.22 17.69 -6.86
C ASN A 90 -3.70 16.59 -7.79
N ALA A 91 -2.98 16.99 -8.84
CA ALA A 91 -2.27 16.07 -9.73
C ALA A 91 -0.94 15.56 -9.13
N GLY A 92 -0.48 16.12 -8.01
CA GLY A 92 0.77 15.74 -7.34
C GLY A 92 0.67 14.43 -6.57
N SER A 93 1.83 13.81 -6.32
CA SER A 93 1.91 12.59 -5.51
C SER A 93 1.75 12.91 -4.03
N VAL A 94 1.05 12.05 -3.29
CA VAL A 94 0.95 12.15 -1.82
C VAL A 94 2.33 12.15 -1.18
N ALA A 95 3.30 11.43 -1.75
CA ALA A 95 4.66 11.35 -1.23
C ALA A 95 5.40 12.70 -1.24
N GLU A 96 5.06 13.62 -2.14
CA GLU A 96 5.69 14.94 -2.21
C GLU A 96 5.26 15.85 -1.04
N LEU A 97 4.11 15.53 -0.43
CA LEU A 97 3.53 16.22 0.72
C LEU A 97 3.98 15.63 2.06
N ILE A 98 4.85 14.61 2.02
CA ILE A 98 5.40 13.96 3.22
C ILE A 98 6.86 14.40 3.35
N ALA A 99 7.22 14.85 4.56
CA ALA A 99 8.59 15.20 4.91
C ALA A 99 9.45 13.94 5.12
N GLU A 100 10.77 14.11 5.22
CA GLU A 100 11.72 13.01 5.38
C GLU A 100 11.51 12.21 6.68
N ASP A 101 10.97 12.86 7.72
CA ASP A 101 10.60 12.24 8.99
C ASP A 101 9.28 11.46 8.95
N GLY A 102 8.60 11.44 7.80
CA GLY A 102 7.30 10.79 7.60
C GLY A 102 6.10 11.60 8.06
N SER A 103 6.29 12.84 8.54
CA SER A 103 5.21 13.76 8.87
C SER A 103 4.69 14.48 7.62
N VAL A 104 3.52 15.13 7.74
CA VAL A 104 2.97 15.93 6.64
C VAL A 104 3.70 17.27 6.57
N ASP A 105 4.30 17.55 5.40
CA ASP A 105 4.93 18.83 5.11
C ASP A 105 3.86 19.91 4.95
N THR A 106 3.65 20.70 6.00
CA THR A 106 2.57 21.68 6.07
C THR A 106 2.73 22.83 5.07
N GLU A 107 3.96 23.19 4.72
CA GLU A 107 4.23 24.27 3.77
C GLU A 107 3.85 23.83 2.36
N LYS A 108 4.31 22.65 1.94
CA LYS A 108 3.92 22.07 0.65
C LYS A 108 2.44 21.76 0.58
N LEU A 109 1.85 21.25 1.66
CA LEU A 109 0.42 21.01 1.72
C LEU A 109 -0.38 22.29 1.49
N THR A 110 -0.01 23.38 2.18
CA THR A 110 -0.70 24.66 2.06
C THR A 110 -0.55 25.24 0.65
N ALA A 111 0.64 25.15 0.06
CA ALA A 111 0.87 25.56 -1.32
C ALA A 111 0.01 24.75 -2.31
N ALA A 112 -0.04 23.42 -2.15
CA ALA A 112 -0.85 22.56 -2.98
C ALA A 112 -2.36 22.85 -2.84
N ILE A 113 -2.83 23.12 -1.61
CA ILE A 113 -4.21 23.50 -1.35
C ILE A 113 -4.56 24.81 -2.06
N GLU A 114 -3.67 25.82 -2.02
CA GLU A 114 -3.92 27.11 -2.69
C GLU A 114 -3.97 26.96 -4.21
N VAL A 115 -3.11 26.13 -4.81
CA VAL A 115 -3.19 25.81 -6.26
C VAL A 115 -4.53 25.17 -6.60
N VAL A 116 -4.91 24.10 -5.90
CA VAL A 116 -6.18 23.40 -6.15
C VAL A 116 -7.38 24.32 -5.90
N ARG A 117 -7.29 25.20 -4.91
CA ARG A 117 -8.32 26.21 -4.63
C ARG A 117 -8.49 27.18 -5.79
N GLN A 118 -7.40 27.68 -6.36
CA GLN A 118 -7.41 28.60 -7.50
C GLN A 118 -7.96 27.93 -8.76
N ASP A 119 -7.51 26.70 -9.04
CA ASP A 119 -7.89 25.97 -10.26
C ASP A 119 -9.36 25.53 -10.24
N PHE A 120 -9.86 25.08 -9.09
CA PHE A 120 -11.21 24.53 -8.95
C PHE A 120 -12.19 25.48 -8.25
N ASN A 121 -11.77 26.72 -7.98
CA ASN A 121 -12.53 27.75 -7.27
C ASN A 121 -13.20 27.23 -5.99
N LEU A 122 -12.46 26.44 -5.20
CA LEU A 122 -13.00 25.79 -3.99
C LEU A 122 -13.19 26.82 -2.87
N ALA A 123 -14.40 26.87 -2.31
CA ALA A 123 -14.63 27.61 -1.07
C ALA A 123 -14.27 26.75 0.16
N PRO A 124 -13.65 27.34 1.20
CA PRO A 124 -13.44 26.64 2.45
C PRO A 124 -14.79 26.24 3.06
N VAL A 125 -14.85 25.04 3.62
CA VAL A 125 -16.01 24.54 4.36
C VAL A 125 -16.07 25.27 5.69
N SER A 126 -17.04 26.18 5.81
CA SER A 126 -17.36 26.78 7.10
C SER A 126 -17.87 25.70 8.05
N ARG A 127 -17.09 25.39 9.09
CA ARG A 127 -17.53 24.59 10.24
C ARG A 127 -17.86 25.56 11.36
N ALA A 128 -19.05 26.14 11.32
CA ALA A 128 -19.56 26.82 12.51
C ALA A 128 -19.66 25.78 13.65
N PRO A 129 -19.11 26.05 14.84
CA PRO A 129 -19.27 25.13 15.96
C PRO A 129 -20.77 24.97 16.22
N GLN A 130 -21.27 23.73 16.17
CA GLN A 130 -22.61 23.46 16.65
C GLN A 130 -22.58 23.62 18.17
N VAL A 131 -23.12 24.75 18.64
CA VAL A 131 -23.31 24.99 20.06
C VAL A 131 -24.33 23.95 20.53
N ASP A 132 -23.94 23.12 21.49
CA ASP A 132 -24.88 22.25 22.17
C ASP A 132 -25.87 23.15 22.94
N PRO A 133 -27.16 23.17 22.58
CA PRO A 133 -28.14 24.07 23.18
C PRO A 133 -28.38 23.77 24.67
N SER A 134 -27.96 22.62 25.19
CA SER A 134 -28.04 22.27 26.60
C SER A 134 -26.89 22.85 27.44
N LEU A 135 -25.78 23.23 26.81
CA LEU A 135 -24.67 23.89 27.50
C LEU A 135 -25.06 25.34 27.85
N GLY A 136 -25.16 25.62 29.15
CA GLY A 136 -25.57 26.93 29.68
C GLY A 136 -27.06 27.04 30.03
N GLN A 137 -27.86 26.01 29.75
CA GLN A 137 -29.19 25.89 30.32
C GLN A 137 -29.06 25.31 31.74
N SER A 138 -28.95 26.19 32.74
CA SER A 138 -29.21 25.77 34.12
C SER A 138 -30.65 25.28 34.15
N ASN A 139 -30.85 24.00 34.47
CA ASN A 139 -32.16 23.42 34.67
C ASN A 139 -32.80 24.17 35.85
N ALA A 140 -33.61 25.19 35.56
CA ALA A 140 -34.40 25.92 36.54
C ALA A 140 -35.60 25.06 36.97
N GLY A 141 -35.33 23.80 37.32
CA GLY A 141 -36.20 23.05 38.20
C GLY A 141 -36.09 23.73 39.55
N THR A 142 -37.23 24.05 40.15
CA THR A 142 -37.36 24.56 41.51
C THR A 142 -36.41 23.77 42.41
N ALA A 143 -35.27 24.36 42.77
CA ALA A 143 -34.33 23.74 43.67
C ALA A 143 -35.02 23.70 45.02
N ASP A 144 -35.62 22.56 45.36
CA ASP A 144 -36.06 22.32 46.72
C ASP A 144 -34.83 22.56 47.61
N ASP A 145 -35.00 23.48 48.56
CA ASP A 145 -34.07 24.01 49.57
C ASP A 145 -33.52 22.92 50.51
N SER A 146 -33.22 21.73 50.01
CA SER A 146 -32.75 20.55 50.73
C SER A 146 -31.49 20.84 51.55
N TRP A 147 -30.58 21.66 51.02
CA TRP A 147 -29.38 22.10 51.73
C TRP A 147 -29.67 23.16 52.81
N VAL A 148 -30.60 24.07 52.56
CA VAL A 148 -31.02 25.09 53.55
C VAL A 148 -31.83 24.45 54.69
N ASN A 149 -32.60 23.40 54.37
CA ASN A 149 -33.36 22.62 55.34
C ASN A 149 -32.47 21.69 56.19
N ALA A 150 -31.34 21.22 55.66
CA ALA A 150 -30.38 20.43 56.44
C ALA A 150 -29.79 21.21 57.63
N PHE A 151 -29.53 22.51 57.47
CA PHE A 151 -28.99 23.35 58.56
C PHE A 151 -30.05 23.88 59.54
N LYS A 152 -31.33 23.87 59.16
CA LYS A 152 -32.43 24.30 60.05
C LYS A 152 -32.95 23.19 60.96
N ALA A 153 -32.59 21.93 60.71
CA ALA A 153 -33.07 20.77 61.47
C ALA A 153 -32.29 20.50 62.77
N GLU A 154 -31.28 21.30 63.12
CA GLU A 154 -30.31 21.01 64.20
C GLU A 154 -30.27 22.08 65.32
N GLN A 155 -31.39 22.78 65.59
CA GLN A 155 -31.56 23.62 66.78
C GLN A 155 -32.83 23.30 67.56
#